data_AF-A0A0D3AGA0-F1
#
_entry.id   AF-A0A0D3AGA0-F1
#
_cell.length_a   1.000
_cell.length_b   1.000
_cell.length_c   1.000
_cell.angle_alpha   90.00
_cell.angle_beta   90.00
_cell.angle_gamma   90.00
#
_symmetry.space_group_name_H-M   'P 1'
#
loop_
_entity.id
_entity.type
_entity.pdbx_description
1 polymer ?
#
loop_
_entity_poly.entity_id
_entity_poly.type
_entity_poly.pdbx_seq_one_letter_code
_entity_poly.pdbx_strand_id
1 'polypeptide(L)'
;VDNATANSSALRRFHGQFFLVSDDALVLDGEWLHMRCSAHIINLIVKDGLTDANESVDAVRNAVVYVRGSGNRLISFEQKVESGRMTRGSFPLDVTTRWNSTYLMLSTAL
;
A
#
# COMPACT_ATOMS: atom_id res chain seq x y z
N VAL A 1 1.11 -0.76 5.99
CA VAL A 1 1.94 -1.45 7.00
C VAL A 1 3.26 -1.76 6.33
N ASP A 2 4.34 -1.10 6.75
CA ASP A 2 5.68 -1.43 6.29
C ASP A 2 6.45 -1.97 7.51
N ASN A 3 6.89 -3.22 7.43
CA ASN A 3 7.61 -3.89 8.53
C ASN A 3 9.12 -3.98 8.23
N ALA A 4 9.65 -3.11 7.37
CA ALA A 4 11.06 -3.08 6.99
C ALA A 4 12.00 -3.09 8.22
N THR A 5 11.69 -2.31 9.26
CA THR A 5 12.54 -2.21 10.45
C THR A 5 12.66 -3.51 11.24
N ALA A 6 11.56 -4.28 11.36
CA ALA A 6 11.61 -5.57 12.03
C ALA A 6 12.43 -6.59 11.23
N ASN A 7 12.29 -6.57 9.89
CA ASN A 7 13.09 -7.41 9.01
C ASN A 7 14.59 -7.07 9.11
N SER A 8 14.96 -5.79 9.11
CA SER A 8 16.36 -5.37 9.29
C SER A 8 16.91 -5.83 10.65
N SER A 9 16.08 -5.77 11.70
CA SER A 9 16.47 -6.23 13.04
C SER A 9 16.66 -7.75 13.10
N ALA A 10 15.76 -8.50 12.47
CA ALA A 10 15.85 -9.95 12.34
C ALA A 10 17.10 -10.36 11.53
N LEU A 11 17.38 -9.66 10.43
CA LEU A 11 18.54 -9.88 9.59
C LEU A 11 19.85 -9.63 10.34
N ARG A 12 19.95 -8.53 11.10
CA ARG A 12 21.12 -8.25 11.94
C ARG A 12 21.34 -9.34 12.98
N ARG A 13 20.26 -9.82 13.61
CA ARG A 13 20.34 -10.92 14.58
C ARG A 13 20.77 -12.22 13.90
N PHE A 14 20.21 -12.53 12.74
CA PHE A 14 20.61 -13.67 11.93
C PHE A 14 22.11 -13.61 11.62
N HIS A 15 22.58 -12.48 11.10
CA HIS A 15 23.98 -12.23 10.74
C HIS A 15 24.93 -12.49 11.93
N GLY A 16 24.66 -11.86 13.08
CA GLY A 16 25.49 -12.03 14.27
C GLY A 16 25.44 -13.43 14.88
N GLN A 17 24.36 -14.20 14.71
CA GLN A 17 24.31 -15.59 15.17
C GLN A 17 24.98 -16.55 14.18
N PHE A 18 24.85 -16.30 12.88
CA PHE A 18 25.40 -17.16 11.84
C PHE A 18 26.92 -17.07 11.77
N PHE A 19 27.50 -15.89 12.03
CA PHE A 19 28.95 -15.70 12.12
C PHE A 19 29.61 -16.53 13.24
N LEU A 20 28.84 -16.94 14.27
CA LEU A 20 29.35 -17.81 15.34
C LEU A 20 29.46 -19.28 14.91
N VAL A 21 28.90 -19.66 13.76
CA VAL A 21 28.93 -21.04 13.25
C VAL A 21 30.28 -21.35 12.60
N SER A 22 30.80 -20.44 11.76
CA SER A 22 32.12 -20.51 11.14
C SER A 22 32.47 -19.18 10.46
N ASP A 23 33.75 -18.91 10.24
CA ASP A 23 34.20 -17.73 9.50
C ASP A 23 33.68 -17.70 8.04
N ASP A 24 33.43 -18.87 7.43
CA ASP A 24 32.88 -18.99 6.07
C ASP A 24 31.34 -19.19 6.05
N ALA A 25 30.63 -18.89 7.15
CA ALA A 25 29.20 -19.21 7.26
C ALA A 25 28.31 -18.36 6.32
N LEU A 26 28.78 -17.18 5.89
CA LEU A 26 28.06 -16.29 4.99
C LEU A 26 28.92 -15.98 3.77
N VAL A 27 28.32 -16.11 2.59
CA VAL A 27 28.95 -15.69 1.33
C VAL A 27 29.20 -14.18 1.38
N LEU A 28 30.45 -13.78 1.14
CA LEU A 28 30.88 -12.37 1.15
C LEU A 28 30.47 -11.65 2.44
N ASP A 29 30.64 -12.31 3.59
CA ASP A 29 30.24 -11.79 4.91
C ASP A 29 28.77 -11.34 4.96
N GLY A 30 27.91 -11.90 4.11
CA GLY A 30 26.50 -11.52 4.03
C GLY A 30 26.23 -10.08 3.56
N GLU A 31 27.19 -9.42 2.90
CA GLU A 31 27.08 -8.03 2.40
C GLU A 31 25.78 -7.80 1.60
N TRP A 32 25.38 -8.80 0.82
CA TRP A 32 24.23 -8.73 -0.09
C TRP A 32 22.99 -9.49 0.42
N LEU A 33 23.04 -10.01 1.65
CA LEU A 33 21.90 -10.72 2.24
C LEU A 33 20.79 -9.70 2.55
N HIS A 34 19.62 -9.87 1.93
CA HIS A 34 18.51 -8.93 2.08
C HIS A 34 17.17 -9.65 2.29
N MET A 35 16.42 -9.25 3.32
CA MET A 35 15.09 -9.78 3.61
C MET A 35 14.00 -8.75 3.27
N ARG A 36 13.25 -8.99 2.20
CA ARG A 36 12.11 -8.15 1.81
C ARG A 36 10.93 -8.32 2.77
N CYS A 37 10.18 -7.25 2.98
CA CYS A 37 8.94 -7.30 3.77
C CYS A 37 7.82 -8.01 2.99
N SER A 38 7.15 -8.98 3.61
CA SER A 38 6.02 -9.69 2.97
C SER A 38 4.89 -8.75 2.55
N ALA A 39 4.61 -7.72 3.36
CA ALA A 39 3.61 -6.70 2.98
C ALA A 39 4.03 -5.91 1.73
N HIS A 40 5.34 -5.68 1.54
CA HIS A 40 5.87 -5.05 0.34
C HIS A 40 5.78 -5.99 -0.87
N ILE A 41 6.09 -7.28 -0.70
CA ILE A 41 5.92 -8.29 -1.76
C ILE A 41 4.46 -8.37 -2.22
N ILE A 42 3.51 -8.44 -1.29
CA ILE A 42 2.07 -8.45 -1.60
C ILE A 42 1.69 -7.16 -2.35
N ASN A 43 2.22 -6.01 -1.94
CA ASN A 43 1.97 -4.76 -2.63
C ASN A 43 2.45 -4.77 -4.09
N LEU A 44 3.59 -5.40 -4.38
CA LEU A 44 4.08 -5.56 -5.75
C LEU A 44 3.16 -6.49 -6.56
N ILE A 45 2.75 -7.62 -6.00
CA ILE A 45 1.85 -8.58 -6.66
C ILE A 45 0.51 -7.91 -7.00
N VAL A 46 -0.09 -7.19 -6.05
CA VAL A 46 -1.38 -6.50 -6.28
C VAL A 46 -1.24 -5.42 -7.33
N LYS A 47 -0.15 -4.65 -7.33
CA LYS A 47 0.10 -3.64 -8.37
C LYS A 47 0.19 -4.25 -9.74
N ASP A 48 0.99 -5.30 -9.87
CA ASP A 48 1.17 -6.02 -11.12
C ASP A 48 -0.17 -6.56 -11.64
N GLY A 49 -0.96 -7.20 -10.77
CA GLY A 49 -2.28 -7.70 -11.11
C GLY A 49 -3.34 -6.64 -11.40
N LEU A 50 -3.11 -5.38 -11.04
CA LEU A 50 -4.00 -4.24 -11.36
C LEU A 50 -3.56 -3.48 -12.61
N THR A 51 -2.47 -3.89 -13.27
CA THR A 51 -1.91 -3.17 -14.43
C THR A 51 -2.93 -2.96 -15.55
N ASP A 52 -3.71 -3.99 -15.88
CA ASP A 52 -4.74 -3.92 -16.94
C ASP A 52 -5.90 -2.97 -16.60
N ALA A 53 -6.12 -2.71 -15.30
CA ALA A 53 -7.19 -1.83 -14.81
C ALA A 53 -6.66 -0.46 -14.34
N ASN A 54 -5.38 -0.16 -14.57
CA ASN A 54 -4.72 1.00 -13.95
C ASN A 54 -5.44 2.32 -14.27
N GLU A 55 -5.90 2.51 -15.51
CA GLU A 55 -6.65 3.72 -15.89
C GLU A 55 -7.95 3.88 -15.09
N SER A 56 -8.67 2.79 -14.86
CA SER A 56 -9.91 2.81 -14.06
C SER A 56 -9.63 3.10 -12.59
N VAL A 57 -8.58 2.48 -12.04
CA VAL A 57 -8.13 2.75 -10.67
C VAL A 57 -7.70 4.21 -10.51
N ASP A 58 -6.98 4.76 -11.49
CA ASP A 58 -6.55 6.16 -11.52
C ASP A 58 -7.74 7.12 -11.59
N ALA A 59 -8.76 6.80 -12.39
CA ALA A 59 -9.98 7.59 -12.47
C ALA A 59 -10.71 7.68 -11.12
N VAL A 60 -10.90 6.54 -10.44
CA VAL A 60 -11.51 6.50 -9.10
C VAL A 60 -10.67 7.29 -8.10
N ARG A 61 -9.34 7.09 -8.10
CA ARG A 61 -8.42 7.83 -7.22
C ARG A 61 -8.54 9.33 -7.41
N ASN A 62 -8.54 9.80 -8.65
CA ASN A 62 -8.64 11.22 -8.97
C ASN A 62 -9.98 11.80 -8.52
N ALA A 63 -11.09 11.07 -8.68
CA ALA A 63 -12.40 11.49 -8.19
C ALA A 63 -12.42 11.63 -6.66
N VAL A 64 -11.88 10.64 -5.93
CA VAL A 64 -11.76 10.67 -4.47
C VAL A 64 -10.91 11.85 -3.99
N VAL A 65 -9.75 12.07 -4.63
CA VAL A 65 -8.88 13.21 -4.34
C VAL A 65 -9.59 14.54 -4.62
N TYR A 66 -10.33 14.63 -5.73
CA TYR A 66 -11.06 15.84 -6.10
C TYR A 66 -12.12 16.21 -5.06
N VAL A 67 -12.98 15.25 -4.69
CA VAL A 67 -14.06 15.46 -3.71
C VAL A 67 -13.49 15.86 -2.35
N ARG A 68 -12.38 15.24 -1.92
CA ARG A 68 -11.72 15.54 -0.65
C ARG A 68 -10.84 16.79 -0.68
N GLY A 69 -10.55 17.34 -1.85
CA GLY A 69 -9.62 18.45 -2.02
C GLY A 69 -10.07 19.76 -1.39
N SER A 70 -11.38 19.94 -1.13
CA SER A 70 -11.89 21.08 -0.37
C SER A 70 -13.24 20.81 0.27
N GLY A 71 -13.55 21.56 1.34
CA GLY A 71 -14.87 21.49 2.00
C GLY A 71 -16.02 21.83 1.05
N ASN A 72 -15.85 22.84 0.18
CA ASN A 72 -16.89 23.21 -0.79
C ASN A 72 -17.18 22.08 -1.79
N ARG A 73 -16.15 21.38 -2.29
CA ARG A 73 -16.34 20.25 -3.20
C ARG A 73 -17.05 19.08 -2.50
N LEU A 74 -16.70 18.82 -1.24
CA LEU A 74 -17.36 17.80 -0.45
C LEU A 74 -18.84 18.13 -0.23
N ILE A 75 -19.17 19.38 0.15
CA ILE A 75 -20.55 19.83 0.35
C ILE A 75 -21.34 19.73 -0.96
N SER A 76 -20.79 20.20 -2.08
CA SER A 76 -21.46 20.10 -3.38
C SER A 76 -21.69 18.65 -3.81
N PHE A 77 -20.75 17.75 -3.49
CA PHE A 77 -20.92 16.32 -3.74
C PHE A 77 -22.03 15.72 -2.85
N GLU A 78 -22.05 16.05 -1.56
CA GLU A 78 -23.08 15.60 -0.60
C GLU A 78 -24.49 16.03 -1.05
N GLN A 79 -24.65 17.26 -1.53
CA GLN A 79 -25.92 17.75 -2.09
C GLN A 79 -26.38 16.92 -3.32
N LYS A 80 -25.43 16.48 -4.15
CA LYS A 80 -25.74 15.62 -5.31
C LYS A 80 -26.15 14.22 -4.88
N VAL A 81 -25.50 13.66 -3.87
CA VAL A 81 -25.88 12.37 -3.28
C VAL A 81 -27.29 12.44 -2.69
N GLU A 82 -27.60 13.50 -1.93
CA GLU A 82 -28.91 13.68 -1.30
C GLU A 82 -30.02 13.86 -2.35
N SER A 83 -29.82 14.78 -3.31
CA SER A 83 -30.80 15.01 -4.39
C SER A 83 -31.00 13.78 -5.30
N GLY A 84 -29.94 13.00 -5.50
CA GLY A 84 -29.99 11.73 -6.23
C GLY A 84 -30.56 10.56 -5.41
N ARG A 85 -30.85 10.75 -4.12
CA ARG A 85 -31.27 9.69 -3.18
C ARG A 85 -30.31 8.51 -3.13
N MET A 86 -29.02 8.80 -3.25
CA MET A 86 -27.94 7.82 -3.21
C MET A 86 -27.46 7.63 -1.76
N THR A 87 -26.94 6.46 -1.45
CA THR A 87 -26.24 6.23 -0.18
C THR A 87 -24.83 6.78 -0.25
N ARG A 88 -24.34 7.34 0.87
CA ARG A 88 -22.97 7.85 0.98
C ARG A 88 -22.08 6.88 1.75
N GLY A 89 -20.96 6.48 1.14
CA GLY A 89 -19.85 5.80 1.80
C GLY A 89 -18.74 6.76 2.28
N SER A 90 -17.72 6.19 2.93
CA SER A 90 -16.48 6.93 3.21
C SER A 90 -15.66 7.14 1.92
N PHE A 91 -14.76 8.13 1.90
CA PHE A 91 -13.86 8.35 0.76
C PHE A 91 -12.40 8.14 1.19
N PRO A 92 -11.96 6.88 1.39
CA PRO A 92 -10.60 6.63 1.83
C PRO A 92 -9.61 7.02 0.72
N LEU A 93 -8.60 7.81 1.08
CA LEU A 93 -7.54 8.17 0.14
C LEU A 93 -6.69 6.93 -0.15
N ASP A 94 -6.33 6.76 -1.42
CA ASP A 94 -5.35 5.75 -1.78
C ASP A 94 -3.94 6.19 -1.42
N VAL A 95 -3.18 5.22 -0.90
CA VAL A 95 -1.74 5.32 -0.68
C VAL A 95 -1.13 4.27 -1.59
N THR A 96 -0.59 4.71 -2.73
CA THR A 96 -0.13 3.81 -3.81
C THR A 96 0.94 2.82 -3.38
N THR A 97 1.65 3.03 -2.27
CA THR A 97 2.62 2.07 -1.72
C THR A 97 1.98 0.99 -0.83
N ARG A 98 0.65 1.00 -0.67
CA ARG A 98 -0.10 0.14 0.26
C ARG A 98 -1.36 -0.41 -0.42
N TRP A 99 -1.29 -1.66 -0.82
CA TRP A 99 -2.39 -2.39 -1.46
C TRP A 99 -3.71 -2.30 -0.70
N ASN A 100 -3.67 -2.30 0.64
CA ASN A 100 -4.88 -2.26 1.46
C ASN A 100 -5.59 -0.89 1.39
N SER A 101 -4.85 0.19 1.13
CA SER A 101 -5.43 1.52 0.89
C SER A 101 -6.15 1.56 -0.45
N THR A 102 -5.56 0.97 -1.49
CA THR A 102 -6.15 0.88 -2.82
C THR A 102 -7.41 0.02 -2.78
N TYR A 103 -7.34 -1.14 -2.12
CA TYR A 103 -8.49 -2.02 -1.90
C TYR A 103 -9.64 -1.27 -1.21
N LEU A 104 -9.38 -0.57 -0.10
CA LEU A 104 -10.42 0.14 0.65
C LEU A 104 -11.06 1.28 -0.16
N MET A 105 -10.25 2.01 -0.95
CA MET A 105 -10.76 3.03 -1.87
C MET A 105 -11.71 2.41 -2.89
N LEU A 106 -11.29 1.34 -3.56
CA LEU A 106 -12.09 0.68 -4.60
C LEU A 106 -13.34 0.03 -4.02
N SER A 107 -13.25 -0.66 -2.88
CA SER A 107 -14.38 -1.33 -2.23
C SER A 107 -15.44 -0.39 -1.70
N THR A 108 -15.12 0.90 -1.55
CA THR A 108 -16.07 1.92 -1.09
C THR A 108 -16.63 2.75 -2.25
N ALA A 109 -15.92 2.80 -3.37
CA ALA A 109 -16.33 3.53 -4.56
C ALA A 109 -17.21 2.70 -5.51
N LEU A 110 -17.07 1.37 -5.48
CA LEU A 110 -17.83 0.39 -6.25
C LEU A 110 -18.93 -0.23 -5.38
#